data_AF-A0A920R2R8-F1
#
_entry.id   AF-A0A920R2R8-F1
#
_cell.length_a   1.000
_cell.length_b   1.000
_cell.length_c   1.000
_cell.angle_alpha   90.00
_cell.angle_beta   90.00
_cell.angle_gamma   90.00
#
_symmetry.space_group_name_H-M   'P 1'
#
loop_
_entity.id
_entity.type
_entity.pdbx_description
1 polymer ?
#
loop_
_entity_poly.entity_id
_entity_poly.type
_entity_poly.pdbx_seq_one_letter_code
_entity_poly.pdbx_strand_id
1 'polypeptide(L)' 'MAKSQTHEKILRSQEWFGSRDLEGFFHRAGLKNQGWSEESFAGKPVSV' A
#
# COMPACT_ATOMS: atom_id res chain seq x y z
N MET A 1 15.31 -23.73 -11.70
CA MET A 1 14.25 -22.84 -11.17
C MET A 1 14.94 -21.70 -10.45
N ALA A 2 15.07 -20.54 -11.09
CA ALA A 2 15.78 -19.40 -10.51
C ALA A 2 14.88 -18.73 -9.45
N LYS A 3 15.32 -18.73 -8.19
CA LYS A 3 14.70 -17.92 -7.14
C LYS A 3 14.98 -16.45 -7.49
N SER A 4 13.94 -15.70 -7.87
CA SER A 4 14.02 -14.24 -7.98
C SER A 4 14.32 -13.69 -6.60
N GLN A 5 15.53 -13.17 -6.41
CA GLN A 5 15.90 -12.36 -5.25
C GLN A 5 15.08 -11.07 -5.30
N THR A 6 13.85 -11.08 -4.78
CA THR A 6 13.07 -9.86 -4.59
C THR A 6 13.69 -9.13 -3.42
N HIS A 7 14.61 -8.19 -3.68
CA HIS A 7 14.83 -7.10 -2.73
C HIS A 7 13.43 -6.55 -2.43
N GLU A 8 12.99 -6.61 -1.18
CA GLU A 8 11.72 -6.01 -0.74
C GLU A 8 11.82 -4.51 -0.99
N LYS A 9 11.47 -4.11 -2.21
CA LYS A 9 11.55 -2.74 -2.66
C LYS A 9 10.46 -2.00 -1.91
N ILE A 10 10.85 -1.14 -0.98
CA ILE A 10 9.91 -0.25 -0.30
C ILE A 10 9.19 0.55 -1.39
N LEU A 11 7.89 0.31 -1.53
CA LEU A 11 7.06 1.00 -2.50
C LEU A 11 6.75 2.39 -1.96
N ARG A 12 6.73 3.41 -2.82
CA ARG A 12 6.27 4.76 -2.44
C ARG A 12 4.85 4.74 -1.86
N SER A 13 4.00 3.82 -2.32
CA SER A 13 2.66 3.61 -1.77
C SER A 13 2.66 3.23 -0.29
N GLN A 14 3.75 2.69 0.26
CA GLN A 14 3.87 2.40 1.69
C GLN A 14 3.94 3.66 2.56
N GLU A 15 4.43 4.80 2.04
CA GLU A 15 4.41 6.07 2.78
C GLU A 15 2.97 6.52 3.04
N TRP A 16 2.09 6.34 2.06
CA TRP A 16 0.71 6.80 2.14
C TRP A 16 -0.21 5.80 2.85
N PHE A 17 -0.03 4.51 2.59
CA PHE A 17 -0.99 3.47 3.03
C PHE A 17 -0.40 2.42 3.98
N GLY A 18 0.92 2.33 4.09
CA GLY A 18 1.62 1.32 4.87
C GLY A 18 1.67 1.64 6.37
N SER A 19 1.70 2.94 6.73
CA SER A 19 1.76 3.35 8.14
C SER A 19 0.43 3.13 8.86
N ARG A 20 0.50 2.71 10.13
CA ARG A 20 -0.66 2.51 11.02
C ARG A 20 -0.95 3.72 11.91
N ASP A 21 -0.37 4.87 11.57
CA ASP A 21 -0.63 6.15 12.21
C ASP A 21 -1.91 6.83 11.66
N LEU A 22 -2.19 8.02 12.20
CA LEU A 22 -3.35 8.81 11.83
C LEU A 22 -3.30 9.29 10.37
N GLU A 23 -2.12 9.60 9.86
CA GLU A 23 -1.92 10.02 8.47
C GLU A 23 -2.29 8.89 7.51
N GLY A 24 -1.73 7.69 7.73
CA GLY A 24 -2.09 6.50 6.96
C GLY A 24 -3.56 6.10 7.13
N PHE A 25 -4.17 6.36 8.29
CA PHE A 25 -5.60 6.17 8.49
C PHE A 25 -6.43 7.09 7.57
N PHE A 26 -6.13 8.38 7.48
CA PHE A 26 -6.87 9.30 6.61
C PHE A 26 -6.77 8.92 5.13
N HIS A 27 -5.57 8.56 4.66
CA HIS A 27 -5.37 8.12 3.28
C HIS A 27 -6.19 6.88 2.94
N ARG A 28 -6.24 5.87 3.83
CA ARG A 28 -7.07 4.69 3.63
C ARG A 28 -8.56 4.99 3.75
N ALA A 29 -8.97 5.85 4.69
CA ALA A 29 -10.38 6.14 4.93
C ALA A 29 -11.07 6.77 3.71
N GLY A 30 -10.42 7.73 3.05
CA GLY A 30 -10.96 8.35 1.83
C GLY A 30 -11.18 7.35 0.69
N LEU A 31 -10.27 6.39 0.53
CA LEU A 31 -10.38 5.36 -0.50
C LEU A 31 -11.38 4.25 -0.11
N LYS A 32 -11.45 3.86 1.18
CA LYS A 32 -12.47 2.93 1.68
C LYS A 32 -13.89 3.46 1.44
N ASN A 33 -14.13 4.76 1.62
CA ASN A 33 -15.42 5.39 1.33
C ASN A 33 -15.80 5.34 -0.16
N GLN A 34 -14.83 5.18 -1.05
CA GLN A 34 -15.03 4.99 -2.50
C GLN A 34 -15.17 3.51 -2.89
N GLY A 35 -15.16 2.59 -1.92
CA GLY A 35 -15.33 1.15 -2.15
C GLY A 35 -14.04 0.35 -2.29
N TRP A 36 -12.87 0.94 -2.04
CA TRP A 36 -11.59 0.22 -2.08
C TRP A 36 -11.41 -0.68 -0.85
N SER A 37 -10.94 -1.90 -1.06
CA SER A 37 -10.72 -2.88 0.01
C SER A 37 -9.35 -2.71 0.67
N GLU A 38 -9.14 -3.30 1.85
CA GLU A 38 -7.85 -3.24 2.54
C GLU A 38 -6.71 -3.88 1.74
N GLU A 39 -7.01 -4.93 0.99
CA GLU A 39 -6.04 -5.60 0.11
C GLU A 39 -5.53 -4.69 -1.00
N SER A 40 -6.30 -3.65 -1.39
CA SER A 40 -5.84 -2.65 -2.37
C SER A 40 -4.59 -1.89 -1.91
N PHE A 41 -4.32 -1.86 -0.60
CA PHE A 41 -3.18 -1.15 0.01
C PHE A 41 -2.03 -2.08 0.41
N ALA A 42 -2.24 -3.40 0.35
CA ALA A 42 -1.30 -4.38 0.85
C ALA A 42 -0.18 -4.68 -0.16
N GLY A 43 0.96 -3.97 -0.04
CA GLY A 43 2.22 -4.34 -0.70
C GLY A 43 2.19 -4.35 -2.23
N LYS A 44 1.15 -3.78 -2.84
CA LYS A 44 0.99 -3.69 -4.30
C LYS A 44 1.59 -2.37 -4.81
N PRO A 45 2.31 -2.39 -5.94
CA PRO A 45 2.73 -1.17 -6.60
C PRO A 45 1.49 -0.39 -7.03
N VAL A 46 1.35 0.83 -6.52
CA VAL A 46 0.34 1.78 -6.98
C VAL A 46 1.01 2.67 -8.01
N SER A 47 0.65 2.49 -9.27
CA SER A 47 0.96 3.43 -10.33
C SER A 47 -0.05 4.58 -10.28
N VAL A 48 0.44 5.76 -9.92
CA VAL A 48 -0.29 7.03 -10.16
C VAL A 48 -0.29 7.38 -11.64
#